data_AF-A0AAE4FFX8-F1
#
_entry.id   AF-A0AAE4FFX8-F1
#
_cell.length_a   1.000
_cell.length_b   1.000
_cell.length_c   1.000
_cell.angle_alpha   90.00
_cell.angle_beta   90.00
_cell.angle_gamma   90.00
#
_symmetry.space_group_name_H-M   'P 1'
#
loop_
_entity.id
_entity.type
_entity.pdbx_description
1 polymer ?
#
loop_
_entity_poly.entity_id
_entity_poly.type
_entity_poly.pdbx_seq_one_letter_code
_entity_poly.pdbx_strand_id
1 'polypeptide(L)' 'MSQDKNLSVFSSRKHKGQALARIDRERKMLESGSHGVQRLVLNIAVDFIEKYPSMSWEQALAAAWGYCDRTYN' A
#
# COMPACT_ATOMS: atom_id res chain seq x y z
N MET A 1 1.59 -33.89 12.12
CA MET A 1 2.00 -32.49 12.38
C MET A 1 2.73 -31.86 11.16
N SER A 2 2.24 -32.02 9.93
CA SER A 2 2.95 -31.55 8.70
C SER A 2 2.11 -30.67 7.77
N GLN A 3 0.81 -30.52 8.04
CA GLN A 3 -0.10 -29.72 7.19
C GLN A 3 -0.08 -28.22 7.55
N ASP A 4 0.06 -27.87 8.83
CA ASP A 4 0.04 -26.46 9.28
C ASP A 4 1.24 -25.63 8.77
N LYS A 5 2.43 -26.25 8.70
CA LYS A 5 3.63 -25.59 8.15
C LYS A 5 3.45 -25.24 6.67
N ASN A 6 2.84 -26.13 5.88
CA ASN A 6 2.62 -25.88 4.46
C ASN A 6 1.63 -24.73 4.25
N LEU A 7 0.49 -24.70 4.97
CA LEU A 7 -0.45 -23.57 4.91
C LEU A 7 0.21 -22.23 5.28
N SER A 8 1.08 -22.23 6.30
CA SER A 8 1.80 -21.02 6.71
C SER A 8 2.74 -20.49 5.60
N VAL A 9 3.44 -21.39 4.89
CA VAL A 9 4.36 -21.05 3.80
C VAL A 9 3.59 -20.55 2.57
N PHE A 10 2.47 -21.20 2.21
CA PHE A 10 1.62 -20.74 1.11
C PHE A 10 1.01 -19.36 1.40
N SER A 11 0.52 -19.15 2.63
CA SER A 11 0.01 -17.85 3.07
C SER A 11 1.11 -16.78 2.99
N SER A 12 2.31 -17.06 3.48
CA SER A 12 3.45 -16.14 3.43
C SER A 12 3.84 -15.79 1.98
N ARG A 13 3.90 -16.77 1.07
CA ARG A 13 4.18 -16.52 -0.35
C ARG A 13 3.09 -15.66 -1.00
N LYS A 14 1.82 -15.90 -0.69
CA LYS A 14 0.70 -15.10 -1.20
C LYS A 14 0.79 -13.65 -0.72
N HIS A 15 1.03 -13.43 0.56
CA HIS A 15 1.23 -12.08 1.12
C HIS A 15 2.43 -11.37 0.49
N LYS A 16 3.56 -12.07 0.32
CA LYS A 16 4.73 -11.54 -0.40
C LYS A 16 4.36 -11.12 -1.82
N GLY A 17 3.68 -11.98 -2.58
CA GLY A 17 3.27 -11.69 -3.95
C GLY A 17 2.35 -10.48 -4.05
N GLN A 18 1.39 -10.35 -3.13
CA GLN A 18 0.49 -9.19 -3.05
C GLN A 18 1.25 -7.90 -2.72
N ALA A 19 2.21 -7.95 -1.80
CA ALA A 19 3.05 -6.82 -1.44
C ALA A 19 3.93 -6.36 -2.62
N LEU A 20 4.58 -7.28 -3.33
CA LEU A 20 5.37 -6.96 -4.51
C LEU A 20 4.51 -6.35 -5.62
N ALA A 21 3.35 -6.96 -5.91
CA ALA A 21 2.43 -6.44 -6.91
C ALA A 21 1.86 -5.06 -6.53
N ARG A 22 1.79 -4.73 -5.25
CA ARG A 22 1.45 -3.38 -4.78
C ARG A 22 2.59 -2.41 -5.09
N ILE A 23 3.82 -2.73 -4.70
CA ILE A 23 5.01 -1.90 -4.97
C ILE A 23 5.15 -1.61 -6.47
N ASP A 24 5.01 -2.62 -7.33
CA ASP A 24 5.11 -2.43 -8.78
C ASP A 24 4.05 -1.47 -9.33
N ARG A 25 2.83 -1.53 -8.79
CA ARG A 25 1.75 -0.61 -9.17
C ARG A 25 2.03 0.81 -8.67
N GLU A 26 2.51 0.96 -7.45
CA GLU A 26 2.88 2.27 -6.88
C GLU A 26 4.02 2.91 -7.69
N ARG A 27 5.05 2.15 -8.06
CA ARG A 27 6.14 2.61 -8.94
C ARG A 27 5.65 3.07 -10.31
N LYS A 28 4.83 2.25 -10.99
CA LYS A 28 4.20 2.64 -12.27
C LYS A 28 3.39 3.93 -12.16
N MET A 29 2.73 4.16 -11.03
CA MET A 29 1.96 5.37 -10.81
C MET A 29 2.86 6.60 -10.65
N LEU A 30 3.95 6.48 -9.90
CA LEU A 30 4.96 7.55 -9.78
C LEU A 30 5.54 7.93 -11.14
N GLU A 31 5.76 6.95 -12.01
CA GLU A 31 6.28 7.13 -13.36
C GLU A 31 5.23 7.64 -14.38
N SER A 32 3.95 7.74 -13.99
CA SER A 32 2.84 8.08 -14.90
C SER A 32 2.71 9.57 -15.28
N GLY A 33 3.74 10.37 -15.01
CA GLY A 33 3.84 11.79 -15.36
C GLY A 33 3.75 12.74 -14.17
N SER A 34 3.52 14.03 -14.46
CA SER A 34 3.61 15.14 -13.50
C SER A 34 2.67 15.03 -12.28
N HIS A 35 1.62 14.22 -12.37
CA HIS A 35 0.65 14.01 -11.30
C HIS A 35 0.76 12.63 -10.62
N GLY A 36 1.81 11.86 -10.93
CA GLY A 36 1.99 10.50 -10.41
C GLY A 36 2.02 10.45 -8.87
N VAL A 37 2.76 11.38 -8.25
CA VAL A 37 2.87 11.50 -6.80
C VAL A 37 1.50 11.81 -6.17
N GLN A 38 0.77 12.78 -6.70
CA GLN A 38 -0.53 13.18 -6.16
C GLN A 38 -1.56 12.05 -6.28
N ARG A 39 -1.56 11.32 -7.41
CA ARG A 39 -2.42 10.14 -7.59
C ARG A 39 -2.11 9.05 -6.55
N LEU A 40 -0.82 8.80 -6.30
CA LEU A 40 -0.40 7.80 -5.32
C LEU A 40 -0.86 8.17 -3.91
N VAL A 41 -0.64 9.43 -3.51
CA VAL A 41 -1.07 9.93 -2.20
C VAL A 41 -2.58 9.78 -2.02
N LEU A 42 -3.37 10.15 -3.03
CA LEU A 42 -4.84 10.01 -2.96
C LEU A 42 -5.28 8.56 -2.82
N ASN A 43 -4.69 7.64 -3.60
CA ASN A 43 -5.02 6.22 -3.49
C ASN A 43 -4.70 5.66 -2.11
N ILE A 44 -3.56 6.04 -1.54
CA ILE A 44 -3.16 5.58 -0.20
C ILE A 44 -4.03 6.22 0.89
N ALA A 45 -4.47 7.46 0.72
CA ALA A 45 -5.41 8.09 1.63
C ALA A 45 -6.76 7.34 1.66
N VAL A 46 -7.25 6.90 0.50
CA VAL A 46 -8.45 6.05 0.41
C VAL A 46 -8.24 4.72 1.16
N ASP A 47 -7.11 4.03 0.94
CA ASP A 47 -6.77 2.80 1.67
C ASP A 47 -6.81 3.02 3.20
N PHE A 48 -6.35 4.19 3.69
CA PHE A 48 -6.36 4.52 5.11
C PHE A 48 -7.78 4.71 5.65
N ILE A 49 -8.68 5.36 4.90
CA ILE A 49 -10.07 5.57 5.32
C ILE A 49 -10.85 4.26 5.31
N GLU A 50 -10.66 3.44 4.27
CA GLU A 50 -11.30 2.12 4.20
C GLU A 50 -10.87 1.23 5.37
N LYS A 51 -9.59 1.32 5.76
CA LYS A 51 -9.04 0.57 6.90
C LYS A 51 -9.44 1.15 8.26
N TYR A 52 -9.58 2.47 8.36
CA TYR A 52 -9.89 3.20 9.58
C TYR A 52 -11.07 4.16 9.35
N PRO A 53 -12.33 3.67 9.43
CA PRO A 53 -13.50 4.46 9.05
C PRO A 53 -13.74 5.74 9.87
N SER A 54 -13.13 5.86 11.05
CA SER A 54 -13.18 7.07 11.89
C SER A 54 -12.11 8.10 11.55
N MET A 55 -11.17 7.79 10.66
CA MET A 55 -10.10 8.70 10.24
C MET A 55 -10.67 9.77 9.31
N SER A 56 -10.38 11.04 9.59
CA SER A 56 -10.78 12.13 8.71
C SER A 56 -9.98 12.11 7.40
N TRP A 57 -10.50 12.79 6.37
CA TRP A 57 -9.81 12.92 5.09
C TRP A 57 -8.41 13.55 5.23
N GLU A 58 -8.28 14.58 6.06
CA GLU A 58 -7.02 15.29 6.32
C GLU A 58 -6.02 14.39 7.05
N GLN A 59 -6.47 13.59 8.02
CA GLN A 59 -5.62 12.62 8.71
C GLN A 59 -5.12 11.54 7.75
N ALA A 60 -5.99 11.05 6.86
CA ALA A 60 -5.64 10.07 5.85
C ALA A 60 -4.64 10.61 4.82
N LEU A 61 -4.81 11.86 4.37
CA LEU A 61 -3.84 12.54 3.52
C LEU A 61 -2.48 12.69 4.21
N ALA A 62 -2.45 13.11 5.47
CA ALA A 62 -1.21 13.24 6.23
C ALA A 62 -0.50 11.88 6.39
N ALA A 63 -1.24 10.82 6.70
CA ALA A 63 -0.71 9.47 6.78
C ALA A 63 -0.18 8.97 5.42
N ALA A 64 -0.90 9.25 4.33
CA ALA A 64 -0.48 8.91 2.97
C ALA A 64 0.80 9.64 2.56
N TRP A 65 0.90 10.94 2.85
CA TRP A 65 2.13 11.69 2.65
C TRP A 65 3.31 11.11 3.43
N GLY A 66 3.12 10.82 4.71
CA GLY A 66 4.17 10.20 5.54
C GLY A 66 4.59 8.80 5.04
N TYR A 67 3.64 8.01 4.53
CA TYR A 67 3.97 6.74 3.89
C TYR A 67 4.80 6.94 2.62
N CYS A 68 4.36 7.84 1.73
CA CYS A 68 5.04 8.10 0.46
C CYS A 68 6.46 8.60 0.71
N ASP A 69 6.62 9.55 1.63
CA ASP A 69 7.92 10.10 2.03
C ASP A 69 8.85 8.99 2.53
N ARG A 70 8.41 8.19 3.52
CA ARG A 70 9.21 7.07 4.07
C ARG A 70 9.59 6.01 3.03
N THR A 71 8.79 5.82 1.99
CA THR A 71 8.92 4.69 1.06
C THR A 71 9.67 5.06 -0.21
N TYR A 72 9.60 6.33 -0.62
CA TYR A 72 10.07 6.78 -1.94
C TYR A 72 11.08 7.94 -1.90
N ASN A 73 11.26 8.60 -0.76
CA ASN A 73 12.32 9.59 -0.51
C ASN A 73 13.39 9.02 0.41
#